data_AF-A0A812TBQ2-F1
#
_entry.id   AF-A0A812TBQ2-F1
#
_cell.length_a   1.000
_cell.length_b   1.000
_cell.length_c   1.000
_cell.angle_alpha   90.00
_cell.angle_beta   90.00
_cell.angle_gamma   90.00
#
_symmetry.space_group_name_H-M   'P 1'
#
loop_
_entity.id
_entity.type
_entity.pdbx_description
1 polymer ?
#
loop_
_entity_poly.entity_id
_entity_poly.type
_entity_poly.pdbx_seq_one_letter_code
_entity_poly.pdbx_strand_id
1 'polypeptide(L)'
;ASPSSIARQPASTDPLLPPKEVMSVMQWVLIQSRDMKPGTLEWWTDPLSDNHARMESELRELQRYVEHGWCFPRDNFQLPCRSAAPFLLRWLGVLPEPIVPPQAIQAIQGLNAELTDERRSKRGRLLRELKELPRVVLLTVLCFFGQISSRHGSFFSDFPARLACALTQQAPAPEMALWLIHVLTEEVKAERRFPPLQTIGAYS
;
A
#
# COMPACT_ATOMS: atom_id res chain seq x y z
N ALA A 1 -52.49 -11.51 15.00
CA ALA A 1 -51.33 -11.59 14.10
C ALA A 1 -50.42 -10.41 14.41
N SER A 2 -49.31 -10.66 15.10
CA SER A 2 -48.32 -9.64 15.44
C SER A 2 -47.30 -9.55 14.31
N PRO A 3 -46.92 -8.35 13.83
CA PRO A 3 -45.95 -8.23 12.75
C PRO A 3 -44.55 -8.54 13.29
N SER A 4 -43.89 -9.49 12.65
CA SER A 4 -42.49 -9.83 12.89
C SER A 4 -41.61 -8.61 12.60
N SER A 5 -41.01 -8.07 13.66
CA SER A 5 -39.93 -7.09 13.58
C SER A 5 -38.73 -7.73 12.89
N ILE A 6 -38.46 -7.31 11.64
CA ILE A 6 -37.19 -7.60 10.98
C ILE A 6 -36.16 -6.77 11.73
N ALA A 7 -35.47 -7.41 12.67
CA ALA A 7 -34.30 -6.86 13.32
C ALA A 7 -33.27 -6.53 12.22
N ARG A 8 -33.03 -5.24 12.00
CA ARG A 8 -31.86 -4.78 11.25
C ARG A 8 -30.63 -5.33 11.95
N GLN A 9 -29.93 -6.28 11.32
CA GLN A 9 -28.58 -6.64 11.75
C GLN A 9 -27.75 -5.35 11.76
N PRO A 10 -27.03 -5.02 12.84
CA PRO A 10 -26.07 -3.94 12.80
C PRO A 10 -25.05 -4.25 11.70
N ALA A 11 -24.74 -3.25 10.88
CA ALA A 11 -23.64 -3.34 9.92
C ALA A 11 -22.41 -3.86 10.66
N SER A 12 -21.80 -4.93 10.15
CA SER A 12 -20.61 -5.52 10.74
C SER A 12 -19.59 -4.41 11.03
N THR A 13 -19.24 -4.22 12.29
CA THR A 13 -18.20 -3.28 12.76
C THR A 13 -16.78 -3.74 12.40
N ASP A 14 -16.65 -4.70 11.47
CA ASP A 14 -15.36 -5.17 11.03
C ASP A 14 -14.67 -4.07 10.23
N PRO A 15 -13.40 -3.73 10.57
CA PRO A 15 -12.69 -2.68 9.87
C PRO A 15 -12.57 -3.07 8.40
N LEU A 16 -12.90 -2.13 7.50
CA LEU A 16 -12.65 -2.31 6.08
C LEU A 16 -11.15 -2.49 5.87
N LEU A 17 -10.77 -3.55 5.15
CA LEU A 17 -9.38 -3.88 4.85
C LEU A 17 -9.18 -3.97 3.33
N PRO A 18 -7.92 -3.84 2.85
CA PRO A 18 -7.59 -4.17 1.47
C PRO A 18 -7.98 -5.62 1.14
N PRO A 19 -8.09 -5.97 -0.16
CA PRO A 19 -8.36 -7.35 -0.58
C PRO A 19 -7.43 -8.35 0.11
N LYS A 20 -7.99 -9.48 0.53
CA LYS A 20 -7.29 -10.48 1.36
C LYS A 20 -5.99 -10.98 0.71
N GLU A 21 -5.95 -11.05 -0.62
CA GLU A 21 -4.80 -11.47 -1.41
C GLU A 21 -3.62 -10.53 -1.20
N VAL A 22 -3.88 -9.22 -1.34
CA VAL A 22 -2.89 -8.15 -1.18
C VAL A 22 -2.44 -8.09 0.28
N MET A 23 -3.38 -8.21 1.22
CA MET A 23 -3.09 -8.28 2.65
C MET A 23 -2.18 -9.46 2.98
N SER A 24 -2.45 -10.64 2.42
CA SER A 24 -1.68 -11.84 2.70
C SER A 24 -0.24 -11.72 2.19
N VAL A 25 -0.02 -11.10 1.02
CA VAL A 25 1.33 -10.81 0.50
C VAL A 25 2.08 -9.84 1.43
N MET A 26 1.45 -8.72 1.82
CA MET A 26 2.09 -7.75 2.72
C MET A 26 2.42 -8.36 4.08
N GLN A 27 1.49 -9.13 4.67
CA GLN A 27 1.71 -9.83 5.94
C GLN A 27 2.82 -10.87 5.85
N TRP A 28 2.87 -11.65 4.77
CA TRP A 28 3.92 -12.63 4.54
C TRP A 28 5.30 -11.96 4.54
N VAL A 29 5.48 -10.88 3.79
CA VAL A 29 6.76 -10.14 3.75
C VAL A 29 7.12 -9.54 5.11
N LEU A 30 6.16 -9.01 5.87
CA LEU A 30 6.43 -8.50 7.23
C LEU A 30 6.83 -9.60 8.22
N ILE A 31 6.28 -10.81 8.08
CA ILE A 31 6.73 -11.98 8.86
C ILE A 31 8.18 -12.32 8.52
N GLN A 32 8.52 -12.40 7.24
CA GLN A 32 9.90 -12.64 6.78
C GLN A 32 10.87 -11.56 7.27
N SER A 33 10.44 -10.30 7.20
CA SER A 33 11.19 -9.14 7.70
C SER A 33 11.50 -9.21 9.19
N ARG A 34 10.54 -9.66 10.00
CA ARG A 34 10.72 -9.86 11.45
C ARG A 34 11.75 -10.96 11.72
N ASP A 35 11.67 -12.05 10.97
CA ASP A 35 12.47 -13.26 11.19
C ASP A 35 13.91 -13.11 10.63
N MET A 36 14.15 -12.13 9.75
CA MET A 36 15.46 -11.78 9.22
C MET A 36 16.15 -10.62 9.97
N LYS A 37 17.49 -10.55 9.85
CA LYS A 37 18.27 -9.44 10.40
C LYS A 37 17.91 -8.12 9.68
N PRO A 38 17.91 -6.96 10.38
CA PRO A 38 17.78 -5.66 9.73
C PRO A 38 18.78 -5.51 8.58
N GLY A 39 18.36 -4.91 7.48
CA GLY A 39 19.19 -4.72 6.27
C GLY A 39 19.46 -5.95 5.40
N THR A 40 19.03 -7.16 5.78
CA THR A 40 19.39 -8.38 5.01
C THR A 40 18.27 -8.93 4.12
N LEU A 41 17.02 -8.50 4.31
CA LEU A 41 15.91 -8.93 3.47
C LEU A 41 15.92 -8.09 2.19
N GLU A 42 16.10 -8.75 1.05
CA GLU A 42 15.86 -8.16 -0.26
C GLU A 42 14.35 -8.13 -0.51
N TRP A 43 13.73 -6.97 -0.28
CA TRP A 43 12.29 -6.75 -0.47
C TRP A 43 11.96 -5.92 -1.73
N TRP A 44 12.98 -5.32 -2.32
CA TRP A 44 12.92 -4.57 -3.56
C TRP A 44 14.24 -4.75 -4.32
N THR A 45 14.13 -4.93 -5.63
CA THR A 45 15.27 -4.96 -6.54
C THR A 45 14.94 -4.01 -7.68
N ASP A 46 15.89 -3.15 -8.04
CA ASP A 46 15.68 -2.23 -9.15
C ASP A 46 15.44 -3.04 -10.45
N PRO A 47 14.29 -2.88 -11.13
CA PRO A 47 13.99 -3.60 -12.36
C PRO A 47 15.01 -3.39 -13.48
N LEU A 48 15.83 -2.33 -13.40
CA LEU A 48 16.89 -2.03 -14.35
C LEU A 48 18.22 -2.74 -14.03
N SER A 49 18.40 -3.24 -12.80
CA SER A 49 19.64 -3.87 -12.37
C SER A 49 19.57 -5.40 -12.33
N ASP A 50 18.37 -5.98 -12.27
CA ASP A 50 18.17 -7.43 -12.18
C ASP A 50 18.00 -8.07 -13.57
N ASN A 51 18.30 -9.37 -13.64
CA ASN A 51 17.96 -10.20 -14.79
C ASN A 51 16.41 -10.26 -14.88
N HIS A 52 15.83 -9.40 -15.72
CA HIS A 52 14.39 -9.25 -15.90
C HIS A 52 13.64 -10.58 -16.04
N ALA A 53 14.25 -11.58 -16.70
CA ALA A 53 13.66 -12.91 -16.84
C ALA A 53 13.47 -13.64 -15.50
N ARG A 54 14.44 -13.50 -14.58
CA ARG A 54 14.37 -14.07 -13.23
C ARG A 54 13.27 -13.41 -12.40
N MET A 55 13.23 -12.07 -12.39
CA MET A 55 12.19 -11.32 -11.67
C MET A 55 10.78 -11.67 -12.18
N GLU A 56 10.59 -11.77 -13.49
CA GLU A 56 9.31 -12.19 -14.08
C GLU A 56 8.91 -13.62 -13.67
N SER A 57 9.86 -14.54 -13.58
CA SER A 57 9.59 -15.90 -13.10
C SER A 57 9.15 -15.92 -11.63
N GLU A 58 9.84 -15.16 -10.78
CA GLU A 58 9.51 -15.04 -9.35
C GLU A 58 8.13 -14.38 -9.15
N LEU A 59 7.82 -13.34 -9.93
CA LEU A 59 6.53 -12.67 -9.93
C LEU A 59 5.38 -13.60 -10.36
N ARG A 60 5.57 -14.39 -11.42
CA ARG A 60 4.57 -15.38 -11.87
C ARG A 60 4.32 -16.44 -10.82
N GLU A 61 5.36 -16.90 -10.14
CA GLU A 61 5.21 -17.87 -9.06
C GLU A 61 4.41 -17.27 -7.90
N LEU A 62 4.74 -16.04 -7.45
CA LEU A 62 3.96 -15.34 -6.43
C LEU A 62 2.48 -15.20 -6.83
N GLN A 63 2.22 -14.84 -8.09
CA GLN A 63 0.87 -14.73 -8.62
C GLN A 63 0.11 -16.07 -8.55
N ARG A 64 0.76 -17.20 -8.84
CA ARG A 64 0.14 -18.53 -8.69
C ARG A 64 -0.28 -18.81 -7.26
N TYR A 65 0.56 -18.51 -6.26
CA TYR A 65 0.21 -18.70 -4.85
C TYR A 65 -1.04 -17.91 -4.48
N VAL A 66 -1.12 -16.66 -4.95
CA VAL A 66 -2.27 -15.79 -4.72
C VAL A 66 -3.53 -16.35 -5.39
N GLU A 67 -3.47 -16.68 -6.68
CA GLU A 67 -4.61 -17.16 -7.46
C GLU A 67 -5.18 -18.49 -6.95
N HIS A 68 -4.32 -19.39 -6.48
CA HIS A 68 -4.72 -20.68 -5.94
C HIS A 68 -5.04 -20.64 -4.43
N GLY A 69 -4.84 -19.50 -3.77
CA GLY A 69 -5.03 -19.36 -2.32
C GLY A 69 -4.10 -20.25 -1.50
N TRP A 70 -2.91 -20.55 -2.01
CA TRP A 70 -1.92 -21.37 -1.31
C TRP A 70 -1.29 -20.60 -0.14
N CYS A 71 -0.88 -21.35 0.90
CA CYS A 71 -0.09 -20.76 1.97
C CYS A 71 1.28 -20.35 1.43
N PHE A 72 1.69 -19.11 1.68
CA PHE A 72 3.04 -18.67 1.30
C PHE A 72 4.10 -19.45 2.07
N PRO A 73 5.22 -19.81 1.41
CA PRO A 73 6.29 -20.55 2.06
C PRO A 73 6.95 -19.68 3.12
N ARG A 74 7.38 -20.32 4.21
CA ARG A 74 8.22 -19.65 5.22
C ARG A 74 9.67 -19.51 4.78
N ASP A 75 10.09 -20.32 3.81
CA ASP A 75 11.44 -20.28 3.27
C ASP A 75 11.51 -19.31 2.06
N ASN A 76 12.32 -18.26 2.21
CA ASN A 76 12.54 -17.23 1.20
C ASN A 76 13.26 -17.77 -0.06
N PHE A 77 13.87 -18.97 -0.01
CA PHE A 77 14.48 -19.59 -1.19
C PHE A 77 13.45 -20.14 -2.19
N GLN A 78 12.26 -20.51 -1.72
CA GLN A 78 11.19 -21.06 -2.58
C GLN A 78 10.40 -19.94 -3.28
N LEU A 79 10.17 -18.83 -2.56
CA LEU A 79 9.48 -17.66 -3.08
C LEU A 79 10.17 -16.40 -2.55
N PRO A 80 10.98 -15.71 -3.37
CA PRO A 80 11.71 -14.54 -2.92
C PRO A 80 10.81 -13.34 -2.59
N CYS A 81 10.97 -12.75 -1.42
CA CYS A 81 10.20 -11.58 -0.96
C CYS A 81 10.29 -10.37 -1.89
N ARG A 82 11.39 -10.21 -2.62
CA ARG A 82 11.59 -9.14 -3.61
C ARG A 82 10.55 -9.12 -4.73
N SER A 83 9.88 -10.23 -5.00
CA SER A 83 8.78 -10.30 -5.96
C SER A 83 7.50 -9.59 -5.47
N ALA A 84 7.37 -9.35 -4.17
CA ALA A 84 6.17 -8.77 -3.57
C ALA A 84 5.96 -7.30 -3.94
N ALA A 85 7.00 -6.48 -3.94
CA ALA A 85 6.88 -5.08 -4.30
C ALA A 85 6.45 -4.90 -5.78
N PRO A 86 7.09 -5.54 -6.78
CA PRO A 86 6.60 -5.56 -8.17
C PRO A 86 5.16 -6.09 -8.29
N PHE A 87 4.80 -7.14 -7.55
CA PHE A 87 3.43 -7.65 -7.52
C PHE A 87 2.42 -6.60 -7.06
N LEU A 88 2.70 -5.93 -5.94
CA LEU A 88 1.83 -4.87 -5.40
C LEU A 88 1.73 -3.68 -6.34
N LEU A 89 2.85 -3.25 -6.95
CA LEU A 89 2.86 -2.16 -7.93
C LEU A 89 2.05 -2.52 -9.17
N ARG A 90 2.18 -3.75 -9.68
CA ARG A 90 1.38 -4.24 -10.81
C ARG A 90 -0.10 -4.31 -10.46
N TRP A 91 -0.43 -4.83 -9.28
CA TRP A 91 -1.81 -4.90 -8.80
C TRP A 91 -2.46 -3.52 -8.74
N LEU A 92 -1.79 -2.53 -8.16
CA LEU A 92 -2.24 -1.13 -8.14
C LEU A 92 -2.41 -0.54 -9.55
N GLY A 93 -1.45 -0.82 -10.43
CA GLY A 93 -1.43 -0.31 -11.80
C GLY A 93 -2.52 -0.88 -12.72
N VAL A 94 -3.13 -2.02 -12.39
CA VAL A 94 -4.19 -2.66 -13.20
C VAL A 94 -5.60 -2.48 -12.62
N LEU A 95 -5.75 -1.73 -11.52
CA LEU A 95 -7.07 -1.45 -10.97
C LEU A 95 -7.93 -0.67 -11.99
N PRO A 96 -9.25 -0.91 -12.06
CA PRO A 96 -10.13 -0.16 -12.97
C PRO A 96 -10.14 1.35 -12.71
N GLU A 97 -9.95 1.75 -11.45
CA GLU A 97 -9.79 3.13 -11.03
C GLU A 97 -8.49 3.26 -10.23
N PRO A 98 -7.69 4.33 -10.44
CA PRO A 98 -6.49 4.58 -9.63
C PRO A 98 -6.87 4.86 -8.17
N ILE A 99 -6.01 4.42 -7.25
CA ILE A 99 -6.18 4.69 -5.81
C ILE A 99 -6.18 6.18 -5.52
N VAL A 100 -5.31 6.93 -6.21
CA VAL A 100 -5.24 8.39 -6.13
C VAL A 100 -5.65 8.98 -7.48
N PRO A 101 -6.94 9.32 -7.65
CA PRO A 101 -7.45 9.81 -8.93
C PRO A 101 -6.97 11.24 -9.22
N PRO A 102 -6.94 11.68 -10.50
CA PRO A 102 -6.49 13.01 -10.89
C PRO A 102 -7.19 14.15 -10.15
N GLN A 103 -8.48 13.99 -9.83
CA GLN A 103 -9.27 14.98 -9.10
C GLN A 103 -8.73 15.18 -7.67
N ALA A 104 -8.32 14.09 -7.01
CA ALA A 104 -7.68 14.18 -5.70
C ALA A 104 -6.35 14.94 -5.81
N ILE A 105 -5.55 14.67 -6.85
CA ILE A 105 -4.29 15.40 -7.08
C ILE A 105 -4.51 16.91 -7.28
N GLN A 106 -5.52 17.29 -8.07
CA GLN A 106 -5.87 18.69 -8.30
C GLN A 106 -6.32 19.40 -7.02
N ALA A 107 -7.11 18.72 -6.18
CA ALA A 107 -7.52 19.24 -4.88
C ALA A 107 -6.30 19.54 -3.98
N ILE A 108 -5.29 18.65 -3.96
CA ILE A 108 -4.04 18.89 -3.21
C ILE A 108 -3.29 20.08 -3.77
N GLN A 109 -3.17 20.20 -5.09
CA GLN A 109 -2.47 21.32 -5.73
C GLN A 109 -3.07 22.67 -5.33
N GLY A 110 -4.40 22.77 -5.30
CA GLY A 110 -5.10 23.96 -4.80
C GLY A 110 -4.81 24.25 -3.32
N LEU A 111 -4.80 23.23 -2.47
CA LEU A 111 -4.54 23.35 -1.03
C LEU A 111 -3.08 23.71 -0.69
N ASN A 112 -2.12 23.25 -1.51
CA ASN A 112 -0.68 23.45 -1.32
C ASN A 112 -0.23 24.88 -1.68
N ALA A 113 -0.99 25.60 -2.53
CA ALA A 113 -0.71 26.99 -2.88
C ALA A 113 -0.93 27.98 -1.70
N GLU A 114 -1.58 27.55 -0.62
CA GLU A 114 -2.03 28.39 0.50
C GLU A 114 -1.25 28.12 1.82
N LEU A 115 0.05 27.81 1.77
CA LEU A 115 0.76 27.24 2.92
C LEU A 115 1.32 28.23 3.96
N THR A 116 0.61 28.35 5.09
CA THR A 116 1.17 28.51 6.45
C THR A 116 0.51 27.46 7.38
N ASP A 117 1.32 26.75 8.19
CA ASP A 117 1.07 25.80 9.30
C ASP A 117 -0.14 24.83 9.37
N GLU A 118 -1.21 24.97 8.59
CA GLU A 118 -2.39 24.08 8.58
C GLU A 118 -2.17 22.72 7.87
N ARG A 119 -0.92 22.32 7.65
CA ARG A 119 -0.56 21.13 6.86
C ARG A 119 -1.26 19.86 7.34
N ARG A 120 -1.46 19.68 8.65
CA ARG A 120 -2.16 18.49 9.21
C ARG A 120 -3.66 18.49 8.93
N SER A 121 -4.31 19.65 9.03
CA SER A 121 -5.75 19.80 8.76
C SER A 121 -6.06 19.56 7.28
N LYS A 122 -5.21 20.07 6.37
CA LYS A 122 -5.38 19.89 4.91
C LYS A 122 -5.11 18.45 4.46
N ARG A 123 -4.15 17.75 5.06
CA ARG A 123 -3.88 16.30 4.84
C ARG A 123 -5.09 15.42 5.18
N GLY A 124 -5.70 15.65 6.34
CA GLY A 124 -6.89 14.91 6.75
C GLY A 124 -8.09 15.17 5.85
N ARG A 125 -8.23 16.37 5.27
CA ARG A 125 -9.28 16.66 4.29
C ARG A 125 -9.09 15.84 3.01
N LEU A 126 -7.86 15.78 2.47
CA LEU A 126 -7.57 15.00 1.28
C LEU A 126 -7.90 13.52 1.43
N LEU A 127 -7.46 12.89 2.53
CA LEU A 127 -7.74 11.47 2.74
C LEU A 127 -9.25 11.22 2.84
N ARG A 128 -10.01 12.17 3.40
CA ARG A 128 -11.48 12.08 3.44
C ARG A 128 -12.15 12.25 2.08
N GLU A 129 -11.51 12.90 1.11
CA GLU A 129 -12.03 12.99 -0.27
C GLU A 129 -11.87 11.69 -1.06
N LEU A 130 -10.92 10.83 -0.68
CA LEU A 130 -10.82 9.50 -1.25
C LEU A 130 -12.00 8.63 -0.77
N LYS A 131 -12.53 7.82 -1.68
CA LYS A 131 -13.45 6.73 -1.32
C LYS A 131 -12.81 5.86 -0.24
N GLU A 132 -13.64 5.31 0.64
CA GLU A 132 -13.19 4.59 1.84
C GLU A 132 -12.22 3.46 1.52
N LEU A 133 -12.54 2.57 0.58
CA LEU A 133 -11.67 1.46 0.21
C LEU A 133 -10.32 1.93 -0.39
N PRO A 134 -10.26 2.82 -1.39
CA PRO A 134 -9.00 3.41 -1.85
C PRO A 134 -8.16 4.06 -0.75
N ARG A 135 -8.79 4.80 0.18
CA ARG A 135 -8.10 5.38 1.34
C ARG A 135 -7.46 4.30 2.20
N VAL A 136 -8.21 3.25 2.54
CA VAL A 136 -7.72 2.11 3.34
C VAL A 136 -6.57 1.41 2.64
N VAL A 137 -6.68 1.16 1.33
CA VAL A 137 -5.62 0.56 0.52
C VAL A 137 -4.37 1.44 0.53
N LEU A 138 -4.52 2.74 0.28
CA LEU A 138 -3.41 3.69 0.29
C LEU A 138 -2.66 3.66 1.62
N LEU A 139 -3.36 3.87 2.74
CA LEU A 139 -2.74 3.91 4.06
C LEU A 139 -2.07 2.58 4.42
N THR A 140 -2.69 1.45 4.06
CA THR A 140 -2.13 0.13 4.36
C THR A 140 -0.88 -0.15 3.54
N VAL A 141 -0.90 0.14 2.24
CA VAL A 141 0.26 -0.04 1.35
C VAL A 141 1.42 0.86 1.77
N LEU A 142 1.15 2.13 2.10
CA LEU A 142 2.18 3.04 2.60
C LEU A 142 2.74 2.61 3.96
N CYS A 143 1.91 2.04 4.84
CA CYS A 143 2.37 1.50 6.11
C CYS A 143 3.29 0.29 5.91
N PHE A 144 2.89 -0.62 5.03
CA PHE A 144 3.71 -1.77 4.64
C PHE A 144 5.08 -1.32 4.12
N PHE A 145 5.10 -0.42 3.13
CA PHE A 145 6.34 0.05 2.54
C PHE A 145 7.18 0.87 3.53
N GLY A 146 6.56 1.70 4.35
CA GLY A 146 7.26 2.46 5.40
C GLY A 146 7.93 1.56 6.44
N GLN A 147 7.24 0.51 6.89
CA GLN A 147 7.78 -0.47 7.85
C GLN A 147 8.94 -1.27 7.24
N ILE A 148 8.74 -1.88 6.06
CA ILE A 148 9.75 -2.73 5.43
C ILE A 148 11.02 -1.92 5.08
N SER A 149 10.85 -0.71 4.55
CA SER A 149 11.96 0.15 4.17
C SER A 149 12.71 0.71 5.38
N SER A 150 12.01 0.98 6.49
CA SER A 150 12.65 1.47 7.73
C SER A 150 13.59 0.44 8.35
N ARG A 151 13.25 -0.85 8.23
CA ARG A 151 14.03 -1.95 8.82
C ARG A 151 15.10 -2.48 7.89
N HIS A 152 14.81 -2.58 6.59
CA HIS A 152 15.71 -3.22 5.63
C HIS A 152 16.41 -2.25 4.69
N GLY A 153 15.99 -0.98 4.66
CA GLY A 153 16.49 -0.01 3.70
C GLY A 153 15.97 -0.33 2.30
N SER A 154 15.56 0.71 1.57
CA SER A 154 15.38 0.76 0.10
C SER A 154 14.51 1.98 -0.19
N PHE A 155 15.15 3.14 -0.11
CA PHE A 155 14.51 4.41 -0.45
C PHE A 155 15.29 5.19 -1.52
N PHE A 156 16.38 4.64 -2.07
CA PHE A 156 17.37 5.43 -2.83
C PHE A 156 17.46 5.16 -4.34
N SER A 157 16.59 4.34 -4.95
CA SER A 157 16.41 4.38 -6.41
C SER A 157 14.96 4.08 -6.78
N ASP A 158 14.36 4.97 -7.59
CA ASP A 158 13.08 4.96 -8.33
C ASP A 158 11.79 4.44 -7.67
N PHE A 159 11.85 3.74 -6.54
CA PHE A 159 10.70 3.07 -5.93
C PHE A 159 9.58 4.03 -5.56
N PRO A 160 9.82 5.19 -4.91
CA PRO A 160 8.76 6.16 -4.63
C PRO A 160 8.07 6.66 -5.91
N ALA A 161 8.84 6.86 -6.99
CA ALA A 161 8.29 7.26 -8.28
C ALA A 161 7.45 6.15 -8.91
N ARG A 162 7.89 4.90 -8.85
CA ARG A 162 7.12 3.74 -9.33
C ARG A 162 5.85 3.52 -8.53
N LEU A 163 5.91 3.69 -7.21
CA LEU A 163 4.73 3.65 -6.35
C LEU A 163 3.75 4.77 -6.69
N ALA A 164 4.24 5.99 -6.95
CA ALA A 164 3.41 7.10 -7.39
C ALA A 164 2.75 6.84 -8.75
N CYS A 165 3.49 6.30 -9.71
CA CYS A 165 2.95 5.90 -11.00
C CYS A 165 1.85 4.83 -10.82
N ALA A 166 2.07 3.83 -9.97
CA ALA A 166 1.10 2.77 -9.73
C ALA A 166 -0.18 3.27 -9.04
N LEU A 167 -0.05 4.16 -8.05
CA LEU A 167 -1.17 4.73 -7.31
C LEU A 167 -2.02 5.69 -8.13
N THR A 168 -1.40 6.41 -9.08
CA THR A 168 -2.06 7.41 -9.94
C THR A 168 -2.38 6.91 -11.34
N GLN A 169 -1.81 5.78 -11.74
CA GLN A 169 -1.81 5.23 -13.09
C GLN A 169 -1.30 6.23 -14.15
N GLN A 170 -0.36 7.10 -13.76
CA GLN A 170 0.24 8.12 -14.61
C GLN A 170 1.76 7.96 -14.68
N ALA A 171 2.32 8.06 -15.89
CA ALA A 171 3.75 8.01 -16.14
C ALA A 171 4.16 9.18 -17.05
N PRO A 172 4.99 10.13 -16.59
CA PRO A 172 5.54 10.23 -15.23
C PRO A 172 4.47 10.52 -14.17
N ALA A 173 4.74 10.17 -12.91
CA ALA A 173 3.85 10.48 -11.81
C ALA A 173 3.78 12.00 -11.58
N PRO A 174 2.61 12.55 -11.23
CA PRO A 174 2.50 13.94 -10.79
C PRO A 174 3.39 14.22 -9.57
N GLU A 175 4.10 15.34 -9.56
CA GLU A 175 4.95 15.75 -8.41
C GLU A 175 4.18 15.76 -7.09
N MET A 176 2.91 16.15 -7.15
CA MET A 176 2.05 16.19 -5.97
C MET A 176 1.74 14.80 -5.41
N ALA A 177 1.71 13.77 -6.26
CA ALA A 177 1.55 12.38 -5.82
C ALA A 177 2.80 11.88 -5.08
N LEU A 178 3.99 12.24 -5.58
CA LEU A 178 5.25 11.96 -4.89
C LEU A 178 5.31 12.62 -3.51
N TRP A 179 4.93 13.91 -3.44
CA TRP A 179 4.83 14.62 -2.16
C TRP A 179 3.84 13.95 -1.21
N LEU A 180 2.65 13.58 -1.71
CA LEU A 180 1.63 12.91 -0.92
C LEU A 180 2.15 11.61 -0.32
N ILE A 181 2.79 10.77 -1.13
CA ILE A 181 3.36 9.49 -0.70
C ILE A 181 4.42 9.73 0.38
N HIS A 182 5.34 10.67 0.18
CA HIS A 182 6.38 10.94 1.16
C HIS A 182 5.78 11.34 2.51
N VAL A 183 4.83 12.27 2.49
CA VAL A 183 4.20 12.81 3.68
C VAL A 183 3.36 11.76 4.41
N LEU A 184 2.52 11.03 3.68
CA LEU A 184 1.68 9.99 4.28
C LEU A 184 2.50 8.81 4.79
N THR A 185 3.56 8.42 4.07
CA THR A 185 4.45 7.33 4.50
C THR A 185 5.06 7.65 5.86
N GLU A 186 5.54 8.88 6.08
CA GLU A 186 6.08 9.26 7.39
C GLU A 186 5.02 9.26 8.51
N GLU A 187 3.74 9.53 8.20
CA GLU A 187 2.66 9.39 9.19
C GLU A 187 2.41 7.92 9.56
N VAL A 188 2.26 7.04 8.57
CA VAL A 188 1.91 5.63 8.82
C VAL A 188 3.11 4.76 9.19
N LYS A 189 4.34 5.19 8.93
CA LYS A 189 5.57 4.49 9.36
C LYS A 189 5.77 4.55 10.87
N ALA A 190 5.18 5.53 11.54
CA ALA A 190 5.17 5.60 13.01
C ALA A 190 4.27 4.51 13.65
N GLU A 191 3.40 3.87 12.87
CA GLU A 191 2.53 2.80 13.35
C GLU A 191 3.33 1.53 13.65
N ARG A 192 3.20 1.04 14.88
CA ARG A 192 3.84 -0.22 15.33
C ARG A 192 3.08 -1.46 14.89
N ARG A 193 1.82 -1.31 14.47
CA ARG A 193 0.93 -2.41 14.12
C ARG A 193 0.60 -2.35 12.64
N PHE A 194 0.53 -3.52 12.01
CA PHE A 194 0.08 -3.68 10.65
C PHE A 194 -1.18 -4.57 10.64
N PRO A 195 -2.26 -4.20 9.93
CA PRO A 195 -2.47 -2.93 9.22
C PRO A 195 -2.59 -1.72 10.19
N PRO A 196 -2.46 -0.47 9.71
CA PRO A 196 -2.48 0.73 10.55
C PRO A 196 -3.91 1.12 10.96
N LEU A 197 -4.59 0.27 11.73
CA LEU A 197 -6.01 0.42 12.07
C LEU A 197 -6.33 1.74 12.81
N GLN A 198 -5.40 2.24 13.63
CA GLN A 198 -5.59 3.50 14.35
C GLN A 198 -5.59 4.68 13.37
N THR A 199 -4.60 4.75 12.49
CA THR A 199 -4.56 5.76 11.43
C THR A 199 -5.75 5.66 10.47
N ILE A 200 -6.16 4.45 10.07
CA ILE A 200 -7.36 4.24 9.25
C ILE A 200 -8.60 4.82 9.95
N GLY A 201 -8.80 4.50 11.24
CA GLY A 201 -9.92 5.02 12.03
C GLY A 201 -9.89 6.55 12.20
N ALA A 202 -8.72 7.18 12.21
CA ALA A 202 -8.59 8.64 12.31
C ALA A 202 -9.04 9.39 11.04
N TYR A 203 -9.08 8.70 9.90
CA TYR A 203 -9.47 9.24 8.61
C TYR A 203 -10.76 8.63 8.05
N SER A 204 -11.44 7.79 8.84
CA SER A 204 -12.74 7.21 8.51
C SER A 204 -13.89 8.17 8.79
#